data_AF-U4V9T0-F1
#
_entry.id   AF-U4V9T0-F1
#
_cell.length_a   1.000
_cell.length_b   1.000
_cell.length_c   1.000
_cell.angle_alpha   90.00
_cell.angle_beta   90.00
_cell.angle_gamma   90.00
#
_symmetry.space_group_name_H-M   'P 1'
#
loop_
_entity.id
_entity.type
_entity.pdbx_description
1 polymer ?
#
loop_
_entity_poly.entity_id
_entity_poly.type
_entity_poly.pdbx_seq_one_letter_code
_entity_poly.pdbx_strand_id
1 'polypeptide(L)' 'MTALKITSVGNSAGVLLPKELLTKLRVDKGDVLHVIETENGIELTPYDPEFDAQLAVAEDIMREDRDILRKLAK' A
#
# COMPACT_ATOMS: atom_id res chain seq x y z
N MET A 1 3.21 3.82 16.30
CA MET A 1 1.86 4.03 15.73
C MET A 1 1.85 5.39 15.08
N THR A 2 1.57 5.47 13.78
CA THR A 2 1.44 6.75 13.06
C THR A 2 -0.05 7.08 12.99
N ALA A 3 -0.48 8.17 13.64
CA ALA A 3 -1.87 8.63 13.58
C ALA A 3 -2.04 9.58 12.39
N LEU A 4 -3.08 9.38 11.59
CA LEU A 4 -3.44 10.27 10.50
C LEU A 4 -4.68 11.09 10.88
N LYS A 5 -4.69 12.36 10.51
CA LYS A 5 -5.84 13.24 10.72
C LYS A 5 -6.66 13.32 9.44
N ILE A 6 -7.97 13.16 9.59
CA ILE A 6 -8.93 13.43 8.50
C ILE A 6 -9.04 14.94 8.32
N THR A 7 -8.89 15.38 7.09
CA THR A 7 -8.93 16.79 6.68
C THR A 7 -9.94 16.98 5.55
N SER A 8 -10.52 18.17 5.46
CA SER A 8 -11.43 18.50 4.36
C SER A 8 -10.61 18.77 3.09
N VAL A 9 -11.03 18.15 1.98
CA VAL A 9 -10.48 18.33 0.63
C VAL A 9 -11.65 18.66 -0.29
N GLY A 10 -11.94 19.95 -0.46
CA GLY A 10 -13.09 20.41 -1.23
C GLY A 10 -14.41 19.95 -0.60
N ASN A 11 -15.18 19.14 -1.33
CA ASN A 11 -16.43 18.52 -0.84
C ASN A 11 -16.22 17.10 -0.28
N SER A 12 -14.97 16.69 -0.08
CA SER A 12 -14.59 15.35 0.37
C SER A 12 -13.72 15.43 1.62
N ALA A 13 -13.44 14.26 2.21
CA ALA A 13 -12.49 14.11 3.30
C ALA A 13 -11.29 13.30 2.81
N GLY A 14 -10.10 13.63 3.30
CA GLY A 14 -8.86 12.94 2.96
C GLY A 14 -7.87 12.91 4.11
N VAL A 15 -6.87 12.04 4.00
CA VAL A 15 -5.74 11.96 4.93
C VAL A 15 -4.45 12.38 4.22
N LEU A 16 -3.57 13.06 4.93
CA LEU A 16 -2.24 13.39 4.42
C LEU A 16 -1.27 12.26 4.78
N LEU A 17 -0.78 11.53 3.78
CA LEU A 17 0.24 10.50 4.00
C LEU A 17 1.61 11.16 4.23
N PRO A 18 2.25 10.96 5.39
CA PRO A 18 3.60 11.46 5.63
C PRO A 18 4.60 10.74 4.72
N LYS A 19 5.76 11.37 4.48
CA LYS A 19 6.80 10.85 3.57
C LYS A 19 7.21 9.42 3.89
N GLU A 20 7.28 9.07 5.17
CA GLU A 20 7.61 7.71 5.62
C GLU A 20 6.63 6.63 5.13
N LEU A 21 5.33 6.95 5.00
CA LEU A 21 4.33 6.02 4.47
C LEU A 21 4.39 5.97 2.95
N LEU A 22 4.60 7.10 2.28
CA LEU A 22 4.82 7.14 0.83
C LEU A 22 6.02 6.27 0.42
N THR A 23 7.16 6.38 1.13
CA THR A 23 8.34 5.55 0.88
C THR A 23 8.07 4.06 1.12
N LYS A 24 7.31 3.71 2.16
CA LYS A 24 6.97 2.30 2.45
C LYS A 24 6.06 1.69 1.39
N LEU A 25 5.08 2.46 0.93
CA LEU A 25 4.17 2.06 -0.14
C LEU A 25 4.82 2.19 -1.53
N ARG A 26 6.01 2.80 -1.63
CA ARG A 26 6.73 3.08 -2.88
C ARG A 26 5.88 3.86 -3.88
N VAL A 27 5.15 4.86 -3.39
CA VAL A 27 4.28 5.74 -4.20
C VAL A 27 4.68 7.20 -4.06
N ASP A 28 4.39 7.98 -5.10
CA ASP A 28 4.59 9.41 -5.20
C ASP A 28 3.28 10.17 -5.46
N LYS A 29 3.37 11.51 -5.47
CA LYS A 29 2.20 12.35 -5.77
C LYS A 29 1.71 12.09 -7.19
N GLY A 30 0.44 11.73 -7.31
CA GLY A 30 -0.20 11.41 -8.59
C GLY A 30 -0.39 9.92 -8.81
N ASP A 31 0.26 9.07 -8.01
CA ASP A 31 0.00 7.64 -7.99
C ASP A 31 -1.35 7.32 -7.34
N VAL A 32 -1.89 6.16 -7.70
CA VAL A 32 -3.17 5.67 -7.20
C VAL A 32 -2.91 4.62 -6.12
N LEU A 33 -3.65 4.71 -5.02
CA LEU A 33 -3.75 3.65 -4.03
C LEU A 33 -5.14 3.06 -4.10
N HIS A 34 -5.20 1.73 -4.10
CA HIS A 34 -6.42 0.96 -4.00
C HIS A 34 -6.68 0.61 -2.53
N VAL A 35 -7.97 0.44 -2.22
CA VAL A 35 -8.45 0.14 -0.87
C VAL A 35 -9.03 -1.26 -0.87
N ILE A 36 -8.57 -2.10 0.05
CA ILE A 36 -9.11 -3.44 0.27
C ILE A 36 -9.77 -3.47 1.65
N GLU A 37 -11.00 -3.96 1.72
CA GLU A 37 -11.69 -4.21 2.99
C GLU A 37 -11.19 -5.52 3.61
N THR A 38 -10.91 -5.48 4.91
CA THR A 38 -10.42 -6.61 5.71
C THR A 38 -11.25 -6.71 6.99
N GLU A 39 -11.15 -7.82 7.71
CA GLU A 39 -11.85 -8.00 9.00
C GLU A 39 -11.48 -6.93 10.05
N ASN A 40 -10.27 -6.35 9.94
CA ASN A 40 -9.74 -5.38 10.90
C ASN A 40 -9.87 -3.92 10.44
N GLY A 41 -10.47 -3.66 9.28
CA GLY A 41 -10.60 -2.33 8.69
C GLY A 41 -10.18 -2.32 7.23
N ILE A 42 -9.34 -1.36 6.83
CA ILE A 42 -8.92 -1.20 5.43
C ILE A 42 -7.41 -1.35 5.27
N GLU A 43 -7.00 -1.91 4.14
CA GLU A 43 -5.62 -1.93 3.67
C GLU A 43 -5.47 -1.01 2.45
N LEU A 44 -4.35 -0.27 2.39
CA LEU A 44 -3.99 0.56 1.25
C LEU A 44 -2.86 -0.11 0.48
N THR A 45 -3.05 -0.31 -0.82
CA THR A 45 -2.08 -0.97 -1.69
C THR A 45 -1.92 -0.21 -3.01
N PRO A 46 -0.71 -0.12 -3.59
CA PRO A 46 -0.51 0.44 -4.93
C PRO A 46 -0.91 -0.53 -6.06
N TYR A 47 -1.24 -1.79 -5.72
CA TYR A 47 -1.61 -2.81 -6.70
C TYR A 47 -3.12 -2.81 -6.96
N ASP A 48 -3.53 -3.05 -8.21
CA ASP A 48 -4.93 -3.10 -8.61
C ASP A 48 -5.59 -4.43 -8.19
N PRO A 49 -6.50 -4.43 -7.20
CA PRO A 49 -7.11 -5.64 -6.68
C PRO A 49 -8.10 -6.29 -7.66
N GLU A 50 -8.58 -5.58 -8.69
CA GLU A 50 -9.47 -6.18 -9.70
C GLU A 50 -8.72 -7.15 -10.62
N PHE A 51 -7.40 -6.98 -10.76
CA PHE A 51 -6.54 -7.90 -11.50
C PHE A 51 -6.21 -9.18 -10.70
N ASP A 52 -6.24 -9.08 -9.36
CA ASP A 52 -5.84 -10.15 -8.44
C ASP A 52 -7.00 -11.03 -7.95
N ALA A 53 -8.25 -10.76 -8.33
CA ALA A 53 -9.38 -11.65 -8.04
C ALA A 53 -9.23 -13.05 -8.70
N GLN A 54 -8.25 -13.23 -9.61
CA GLN A 54 -7.83 -14.53 -10.15
C GLN A 54 -6.68 -15.19 -9.38
N LEU A 55 -6.12 -14.52 -8.38
CA LEU A 55 -4.81 -14.84 -7.87
C LEU A 55 -4.87 -15.33 -6.42
N ALA A 56 -5.10 -16.63 -6.27
CA ALA A 56 -4.72 -17.42 -5.11
C ALA A 56 -3.17 -17.43 -4.84
N VAL A 57 -2.42 -16.47 -5.39
CA VAL A 57 -0.94 -16.33 -5.43
C VAL A 57 -0.47 -15.07 -4.70
N ALA A 58 -1.33 -14.45 -3.89
CA ALA A 58 -0.90 -13.44 -2.91
C ALA A 58 0.13 -14.00 -1.90
N GLU A 59 0.21 -15.33 -1.72
CA GLU A 59 1.21 -15.98 -0.85
C GLU A 59 2.64 -15.96 -1.41
N ASP A 60 2.84 -15.89 -2.74
CA ASP A 60 4.19 -16.02 -3.33
C ASP A 60 4.92 -14.67 -3.48
N ILE A 61 4.21 -13.56 -3.63
CA ILE A 61 4.85 -12.23 -3.77
C ILE A 61 5.43 -11.75 -2.43
N MET A 62 4.86 -12.17 -1.30
CA MET A 62 5.48 -11.96 0.03
C MET A 62 6.82 -12.71 0.19
N ARG A 63 7.11 -13.69 -0.68
CA ARG A 63 8.34 -14.52 -0.63
C ARG A 63 9.44 -13.97 -1.54
N GLU A 64 9.13 -13.25 -2.61
CA GLU A 64 10.11 -12.79 -3.61
C GLU A 64 10.95 -11.58 -3.16
N ASP A 65 10.42 -10.72 -2.28
CA ASP A 65 11.17 -9.61 -1.67
C ASP A 65 12.28 -10.08 -0.69
N ARG A 66 12.28 -11.37 -0.30
CA ARG A 66 13.35 -11.94 0.55
C ARG A 66 14.63 -12.20 -0.24
N ASP A 67 14.56 -12.37 -1.56
CA ASP A 67 15.71 -12.76 -2.38
C ASP A 67 16.52 -11.56 -2.89
N ILE A 68 15.89 -10.40 -3.07
CA ILE A 68 16.58 -9.17 -3.50
C ILE A 68 17.52 -8.65 -2.40
N LEU A 69 17.10 -8.72 -1.13
CA LEU A 69 17.95 -8.35 0.02
C LEU A 69 19.15 -9.31 0.23
N ARG A 70 19.07 -10.54 -0.29
CA ARG A 70 20.14 -11.54 -0.16
C ARG A 70 21.24 -11.39 -1.22
N LYS A 71 20.97 -10.70 -2.34
CA LYS A 71 21.95 -10.39 -3.39
C LYS A 71 22.80 -9.13 -3.12
N LEU A 72 22.38 -8.27 -2.19
CA LEU A 72 23.13 -7.08 -1.77
C LEU A 72 24.03 -7.31 -0.55
N ALA A 73 24.04 -8.53 0.00
CA ALA A 73 24.90 -8.93 1.12
C ALA A 73 26.17 -9.66 0.67
N LYS A 74 26.62 -9.45 -0.58
CA LYS A 74 27.89 -9.97 -1.09
C LYS A 74 28.72 -8.88 -1.75
#